data_AF-A0A525VXH4-F1
#
_entry.id   AF-A0A525VXH4-F1
#
_cell.length_a   1.000
_cell.length_b   1.000
_cell.length_c   1.000
_cell.angle_alpha   90.00
_cell.angle_beta   90.00
_cell.angle_gamma   90.00
#
_symmetry.space_group_name_H-M   'P 1'
#
loop_
_entity.id
_entity.type
_entity.pdbx_description
1 polymer ?
#
loop_
_entity_poly.entity_id
_entity_poly.type
_entity_poly.pdbx_seq_one_letter_code
_entity_poly.pdbx_strand_id
1 'polypeptide(L)'
;MRLPMPLTVRVDVKTERLLQRLARKRGRTKSEVIRDAIGVLAKEVEAQEVAERPYDQVRDLIGSVQGGPADLSVRTGAAFRRMLAGRRRKA
;
A
#
# COMPACT_ATOMS: atom_id res chain seq x y z
N MET A 1 12.22 -0.65 28.55
CA MET A 1 13.22 -0.43 27.47
C MET A 1 13.51 -1.79 26.85
N ARG A 2 13.09 -2.04 25.61
CA ARG A 2 13.26 -3.35 24.95
C ARG A 2 14.63 -3.37 24.28
N LEU A 3 15.54 -4.24 24.72
CA LEU A 3 16.84 -4.41 24.06
C LEU A 3 16.64 -4.94 22.63
N PRO A 4 17.45 -4.49 21.65
CA PRO A 4 17.37 -5.01 20.30
C PRO A 4 17.68 -6.52 20.29
N MET A 5 16.86 -7.29 19.58
CA MET A 5 17.04 -8.74 19.46
C MET A 5 18.24 -9.03 18.54
N PRO A 6 19.12 -9.98 18.90
CA PRO A 6 20.25 -10.35 18.06
C PRO A 6 19.78 -11.11 16.81
N LEU A 7 20.42 -10.82 15.68
CA LEU A 7 20.23 -11.51 14.41
C LEU A 7 21.58 -12.08 13.95
N THR A 8 21.60 -13.36 13.59
CA THR A 8 22.78 -14.01 13.01
C THR A 8 22.47 -14.44 11.59
N VAL A 9 23.25 -13.96 10.63
CA VAL A 9 23.08 -14.27 9.20
C VAL A 9 24.41 -14.76 8.64
N ARG A 10 24.39 -15.90 7.93
CA ARG A 10 25.53 -16.34 7.14
C ARG A 10 25.50 -15.62 5.79
N VAL A 11 26.65 -15.06 5.41
CA VAL A 11 26.82 -14.35 4.14
C VAL A 11 28.05 -14.88 3.42
N ASP A 12 28.06 -14.75 2.11
CA ASP A 12 29.22 -15.09 1.30
C ASP A 12 30.35 -14.06 1.50
N VAL A 13 31.56 -14.44 1.08
CA VAL A 13 32.78 -13.61 1.23
C VAL A 13 32.67 -12.27 0.49
N LYS A 14 31.98 -12.21 -0.65
CA LYS A 14 31.83 -10.97 -1.42
C LYS A 14 30.92 -10.00 -0.66
N THR A 15 29.82 -10.48 -0.09
CA THR A 15 28.92 -9.68 0.73
C THR A 15 29.61 -9.17 2.00
N GLU A 16 30.38 -10.01 2.67
CA GLU A 16 31.14 -9.61 3.87
C GLU A 16 32.17 -8.50 3.57
N ARG A 17 32.91 -8.62 2.46
CA ARG A 17 33.85 -7.59 2.00
C ARG A 17 33.15 -6.29 1.63
N LEU A 18 32.01 -6.37 0.96
CA LEU A 18 31.20 -5.21 0.63
C LEU A 18 30.75 -4.49 1.90
N LEU A 19 30.22 -5.23 2.88
CA LEU A 19 29.76 -4.69 4.14
C LEU A 19 30.89 -3.99 4.91
N GLN A 20 32.08 -4.61 4.95
CA GLN A 20 33.25 -4.01 5.59
C GLN A 20 33.69 -2.71 4.89
N ARG A 21 33.67 -2.67 3.56
CA ARG A 21 34.00 -1.46 2.79
C ARG A 21 33.00 -0.34 3.03
N LEU A 22 31.70 -0.65 3.07
CA LEU A 22 30.64 0.32 3.36
C LEU A 22 30.75 0.88 4.77
N ALA A 23 30.97 0.02 5.76
CA ALA A 23 31.20 0.40 7.14
C ALA A 23 32.37 1.39 7.27
N ARG A 24 33.52 1.07 6.66
CA ARG A 24 34.70 1.94 6.64
C ARG A 24 34.42 3.28 5.95
N LYS A 25 33.82 3.26 4.75
CA LYS A 25 33.54 4.48 3.98
C LYS A 25 32.57 5.42 4.71
N ARG A 26 31.64 4.88 5.50
CA ARG A 26 30.64 5.67 6.23
C ARG A 26 31.03 5.98 7.67
N GLY A 27 32.14 5.44 8.18
CA GLY A 27 32.52 5.55 9.59
C GLY A 27 31.51 4.92 10.54
N ARG A 28 30.81 3.86 10.11
CA ARG A 28 29.74 3.19 10.86
C ARG A 28 30.07 1.72 11.12
N THR A 29 29.42 1.13 12.11
CA THR A 29 29.49 -0.31 12.37
C THR A 29 28.78 -1.11 11.28
N LYS A 30 29.16 -2.39 11.11
CA LYS A 30 28.48 -3.31 10.18
C LYS A 30 26.98 -3.41 10.47
N SER A 31 26.60 -3.49 11.75
CA SER A 31 25.21 -3.59 12.16
C SER A 31 24.40 -2.33 11.85
N GLU A 32 25.00 -1.14 11.94
CA GLU A 32 24.36 0.11 11.49
C GLU A 32 24.13 0.11 9.98
N VAL A 33 25.14 -0.29 9.21
CA VAL A 33 25.01 -0.39 7.75
C VAL A 33 23.92 -1.38 7.35
N ILE A 34 23.82 -2.52 8.02
CA ILE A 34 22.75 -3.50 7.79
C ILE A 34 21.39 -2.90 8.09
N ARG A 35 21.22 -2.22 9.24
CA ARG A 35 19.95 -1.58 9.60
C ARG A 35 19.54 -0.49 8.60
N ASP A 36 20.49 0.34 8.18
CA ASP A 36 20.25 1.37 7.17
C ASP A 36 19.79 0.74 5.85
N ALA A 37 20.47 -0.33 5.40
CA ALA A 37 20.13 -1.04 4.17
C ALA A 37 18.73 -1.66 4.22
N ILE A 38 18.36 -2.30 5.35
CA ILE A 38 17.01 -2.84 5.57
C ILE A 38 15.98 -1.72 5.52
N GLY A 39 16.27 -0.55 6.11
CA GLY A 39 15.37 0.60 6.07
C GLY A 39 15.17 1.17 4.66
N VAL A 40 16.18 1.14 3.80
CA VAL A 40 16.05 1.52 2.38
C VAL A 40 15.17 0.50 1.66
N LEU A 41 15.44 -0.79 1.81
CA LEU A 41 14.67 -1.86 1.18
C LEU A 41 13.19 -1.81 1.60
N ALA A 42 12.90 -1.60 2.89
CA ALA A 42 11.53 -1.49 3.39
C ALA A 42 10.75 -0.37 2.69
N LYS A 43 11.37 0.80 2.50
CA LYS A 43 10.76 1.94 1.80
C LYS A 43 10.49 1.63 0.32
N GLU A 44 11.39 0.91 -0.33
CA GLU A 44 11.21 0.49 -1.73
C GLU A 44 10.01 -0.47 -1.87
N VAL A 45 9.88 -1.43 -0.96
CA VAL A 45 8.72 -2.36 -0.92
C VAL A 45 7.42 -1.60 -0.63
N GLU A 46 7.39 -0.72 0.37
CA GLU A 46 6.21 0.08 0.68
C GLU A 46 5.78 0.96 -0.51
N ALA A 47 6.73 1.58 -1.21
CA ALA A 47 6.44 2.38 -2.39
C ALA A 47 5.84 1.55 -3.54
N GLN A 48 6.30 0.30 -3.73
CA GLN A 48 5.72 -0.62 -4.70
C GLN A 48 4.30 -1.02 -4.32
N GLU A 49 4.04 -1.36 -3.06
CA GLU A 49 2.70 -1.71 -2.59
C GLU A 49 1.69 -0.55 -2.74
N VAL A 50 2.11 0.70 -2.52
CA VAL A 50 1.25 1.87 -2.72
C VAL A 50 0.94 2.09 -4.20
N ALA A 51 1.89 1.84 -5.10
CA ALA A 51 1.65 1.94 -6.54
C ALA A 51 0.73 0.81 -7.08
N GLU A 52 0.76 -0.37 -6.45
CA GLU A 52 0.02 -1.55 -6.91
C GLU A 52 -1.44 -1.61 -6.44
N ARG A 53 -1.84 -0.88 -5.39
CA ARG A 53 -3.23 -0.94 -4.89
C ARG A 53 -4.18 -0.41 -5.96
N PRO A 54 -5.04 -1.26 -6.57
CA PRO A 54 -5.97 -0.80 -7.60
C PRO A 54 -6.92 0.28 -7.10
N TYR A 55 -7.21 0.28 -5.79
CA TYR A 55 -7.97 1.32 -5.11
C TYR A 55 -7.34 2.72 -5.24
N ASP A 56 -6.02 2.84 -5.06
CA ASP A 56 -5.34 4.14 -5.13
C ASP A 56 -5.27 4.68 -6.56
N GLN A 57 -5.29 3.80 -7.57
CA GLN A 57 -5.31 4.16 -9.00
C GLN A 57 -6.67 4.70 -9.47
N VAL A 58 -7.77 4.40 -8.76
CA VAL A 58 -9.13 4.84 -9.11
C VAL A 58 -9.74 5.76 -8.06
N ARG A 59 -8.96 6.17 -7.06
CA ARG A 59 -9.43 6.97 -5.92
C ARG A 59 -10.01 8.31 -6.35
N ASP A 60 -9.48 8.90 -7.41
CA ASP A 60 -9.95 10.14 -8.05
C ASP A 60 -11.26 9.95 -8.84
N LEU A 61 -11.58 8.72 -9.26
CA LEU A 61 -12.86 8.36 -9.88
C LEU A 61 -13.98 8.18 -8.83
N ILE A 62 -13.62 7.83 -7.60
CA ILE A 62 -14.57 7.70 -6.48
C ILE A 62 -15.04 9.10 -6.07
N GLY A 63 -16.31 9.40 -6.36
CA GLY A 63 -16.92 10.71 -6.08
C GLY A 63 -16.79 11.75 -7.21
N SER A 64 -16.19 11.38 -8.36
CA SER A 64 -16.21 12.20 -9.59
C SER A 64 -17.62 12.28 -10.23
N VAL A 65 -18.55 11.44 -9.78
CA VAL A 65 -19.97 11.55 -10.14
C VAL A 65 -20.63 12.65 -9.31
N GLN A 66 -20.97 13.77 -9.95
CA GLN A 66 -21.89 14.75 -9.36
C GLN A 66 -23.31 14.17 -9.35
N GLY A 67 -23.67 13.55 -8.22
CA GLY A 67 -25.06 13.42 -7.77
C GLY A 67 -25.68 12.02 -7.82
N GLY A 68 -26.60 11.80 -6.88
CA GLY A 68 -27.41 10.60 -6.70
C GLY A 68 -27.73 10.35 -5.22
N PRO A 69 -28.95 9.93 -4.84
CA PRO A 69 -29.24 9.56 -3.45
C PRO A 69 -28.27 8.47 -2.94
N ALA A 70 -27.75 8.62 -1.72
CA ALA A 70 -26.75 7.70 -1.15
C ALA A 70 -27.29 6.27 -0.90
N ASP A 71 -28.60 6.08 -0.99
CA ASP A 71 -29.32 4.84 -0.70
C ASP A 71 -29.87 4.16 -1.96
N LEU A 72 -29.39 4.56 -3.15
CA LEU A 72 -29.79 3.96 -4.43
C LEU A 72 -29.62 2.43 -4.44
N SER A 73 -28.59 1.92 -3.78
CA SER A 73 -28.31 0.48 -3.63
C SER A 73 -29.16 -0.20 -2.55
N VAL A 74 -29.71 0.56 -1.60
CA VAL A 74 -30.47 0.03 -0.45
C VAL A 74 -31.94 -0.14 -0.82
N ARG A 75 -32.49 0.81 -1.58
CA ARG A 75 -33.91 0.81 -1.99
C ARG A 75 -34.08 0.54 -3.48
N THR A 76 -33.09 -0.04 -4.15
CA THR A 76 -33.11 -0.30 -5.59
C THR A 76 -34.39 -0.98 -6.02
N GLY A 77 -34.79 -2.06 -5.33
CA GLY A 77 -36.00 -2.81 -5.67
C GLY A 77 -37.29 -1.99 -5.54
N ALA A 78 -37.44 -1.22 -4.46
CA ALA A 78 -38.62 -0.39 -4.22
C ALA A 78 -38.68 0.85 -5.13
N ALA A 79 -37.52 1.44 -5.45
CA ALA A 79 -37.40 2.54 -6.40
C ALA A 79 -37.69 2.08 -7.83
N PHE A 80 -37.10 0.95 -8.24
CA PHE A 80 -37.32 0.34 -9.55
C PHE A 80 -38.78 -0.05 -9.76
N ARG A 81 -39.41 -0.66 -8.74
CA ARG A 81 -40.84 -1.02 -8.79
C ARG A 81 -41.74 0.20 -8.98
N ARG A 82 -41.48 1.31 -8.29
CA ARG A 82 -42.23 2.57 -8.49
C ARG A 82 -42.06 3.13 -9.91
N MET A 83 -40.86 3.03 -10.47
CA MET A 83 -40.58 3.46 -11.84
C MET A 83 -41.40 2.66 -12.87
N LEU A 84 -41.50 1.34 -12.71
CA LEU A 84 -42.32 0.47 -13.56
C LEU A 84 -43.81 0.76 -13.44
N ALA A 85 -44.30 0.98 -12.21
CA ALA A 85 -45.71 1.31 -11.97
C ALA A 85 -46.11 2.67 -12.59
N GLY A 86 -45.19 3.63 -12.63
CA GLY A 86 -45.41 4.93 -13.29
C GLY A 86 -45.51 4.82 -14.82
N ARG A 87 -44.73 3.94 -15.46
CA ARG A 87 -44.81 3.68 -16.91
C ARG A 87 -46.13 3.04 -17.32
N ARG A 88 -46.63 2.10 -16.51
CA ARG A 88 -47.89 1.38 -16.78
C ARG A 88 -49.14 2.25 -16.68
N ARG A 89 -49.03 3.43 -16.06
CA ARG A 89 -50.11 4.41 -15.90
C ARG A 89 -50.16 5.45 -17.02
N LYS A 90 -49.13 5.47 -17.87
CA LYS A 90 -48.98 6.37 -19.04
C LYS A 90 -49.23 5.66 -20.37
N ALA A 91 -49.52 4.36 -20.34
CA ALA A 91 -49.96 3.53 -21.46
C ALA A 91 -51.45 3.20 -21.26
#